data_AF-A0A7V4XFJ5-F1
#
_entry.id   AF-A0A7V4XFJ5-F1
#
_cell.length_a   1.000
_cell.length_b   1.000
_cell.length_c   1.000
_cell.angle_alpha   90.00
_cell.angle_beta   90.00
_cell.angle_gamma   90.00
#
_symmetry.space_group_name_H-M   'P 1'
#
loop_
_entity.id
_entity.type
_entity.pdbx_description
1 polymer ?
#
loop_
_entity_poly.entity_id
_entity_poly.type
_entity_poly.pdbx_seq_one_letter_code
_entity_poly.pdbx_strand_id
1 'polypeptide(L)'
;MWVKGNLHCHTNQSDGDTSPSEVCKYYAEAGYDFLAITDHSVFVDPTQVDSHGLLLIPGEELTMVPEEDHTIPIHVNAFGIKGTISAPRGVTRLETIQNCIDTIREEGGIAQINHPNFYYAFNHEEIAATEDCFLLEVYNGHPLVFNEGDENHVSVEYMWDNVLSQGILMYGTGVDDTHHFKEISPSHANAFKGWIWADVEELTVEEVLGALWRGDFYASNGVELEDVVQGWSGTYRVVIAKSPGLSYVTKFIGDNGEVLQQSDALDSTFTLPGDGKYTYVRAKVIASDGTCAWTQPLFIK
;
A
#
# COMPACT_ATOMS: atom_id res chain seq x y z
N MET A 1 -8.86 16.15 5.49
CA MET A 1 -9.88 15.77 4.48
C MET A 1 -9.40 14.51 3.81
N TRP A 2 -10.30 13.59 3.51
CA TRP A 2 -9.95 12.35 2.80
C TRP A 2 -9.78 12.61 1.31
N VAL A 3 -8.62 12.22 0.77
CA VAL A 3 -8.31 12.25 -0.67
C VAL A 3 -7.96 10.85 -1.14
N LYS A 4 -8.52 10.44 -2.28
CA LYS A 4 -8.37 9.11 -2.86
C LYS A 4 -7.20 9.10 -3.84
N GLY A 5 -6.30 8.13 -3.71
CA GLY A 5 -5.19 7.99 -4.66
C GLY A 5 -4.67 6.57 -4.82
N ASN A 6 -4.12 6.30 -6.01
CA ASN A 6 -3.39 5.07 -6.26
C ASN A 6 -1.88 5.37 -6.26
N LEU A 7 -1.11 4.45 -5.66
CA LEU A 7 0.33 4.59 -5.45
C LEU A 7 1.16 3.72 -6.40
N HIS A 8 0.51 2.89 -7.23
CA HIS A 8 1.23 1.95 -8.08
C HIS A 8 0.48 1.76 -9.42
N CYS A 9 1.04 2.30 -10.49
CA CYS A 9 0.56 2.05 -11.85
C CYS A 9 1.67 2.27 -12.90
N HIS A 10 1.49 1.61 -14.03
CA HIS A 10 2.44 1.58 -15.13
C HIS A 10 1.85 2.22 -16.37
N THR A 11 2.74 2.78 -17.17
CA THR A 11 2.44 3.40 -18.45
C THR A 11 3.27 2.74 -19.55
N ASN A 12 3.10 3.20 -20.77
CA ASN A 12 3.94 2.78 -21.89
C ASN A 12 5.37 3.36 -21.87
N GLN A 13 5.78 4.01 -20.77
CA GLN A 13 7.17 4.37 -20.53
C GLN A 13 7.98 3.20 -19.93
N SER A 14 7.30 2.20 -19.36
CA SER A 14 7.87 0.89 -19.05
C SER A 14 7.15 -0.21 -19.84
N ASP A 15 6.26 -0.97 -19.21
CA ASP A 15 5.61 -2.16 -19.76
C ASP A 15 4.07 -2.11 -19.71
N GLY A 16 3.50 -0.98 -19.29
CA GLY A 16 2.07 -0.69 -19.44
C GLY A 16 1.66 -0.42 -20.90
N ASP A 17 0.37 -0.50 -21.18
CA ASP A 17 -0.15 -0.38 -22.56
C ASP A 17 -0.52 1.05 -22.97
N THR A 18 -0.58 2.00 -22.05
CA THR A 18 -1.23 3.31 -22.22
C THR A 18 -0.32 4.46 -21.80
N SER A 19 -0.41 5.62 -22.46
CA SER A 19 0.48 6.76 -22.19
C SER A 19 0.21 7.39 -20.82
N PRO A 20 1.21 8.05 -20.20
CA PRO A 20 1.05 8.71 -18.90
C PRO A 20 -0.18 9.62 -18.81
N SER A 21 -0.42 10.48 -19.80
CA SER A 21 -1.56 11.39 -19.77
C SER A 21 -2.91 10.67 -19.88
N GLU A 22 -3.01 9.63 -20.70
CA GLU A 22 -4.26 8.86 -20.78
C GLU A 22 -4.49 8.05 -19.51
N VAL A 23 -3.44 7.50 -18.89
CA VAL A 23 -3.54 6.87 -17.56
C VAL A 23 -4.10 7.87 -16.54
N CYS A 24 -3.52 9.08 -16.45
CA CYS A 24 -4.04 10.14 -15.58
C CYS A 24 -5.52 10.43 -15.84
N LYS A 25 -5.92 10.51 -17.11
CA LYS A 25 -7.32 10.72 -17.49
C LYS A 25 -8.25 9.63 -16.96
N TYR A 26 -7.87 8.34 -17.07
CA TYR A 26 -8.66 7.23 -16.54
C TYR A 26 -8.91 7.37 -15.04
N TYR A 27 -7.88 7.71 -14.26
CA TYR A 27 -8.02 7.90 -12.81
C TYR A 27 -8.82 9.16 -12.45
N ALA A 28 -8.61 10.26 -13.17
CA ALA A 28 -9.38 11.50 -12.99
C ALA A 28 -10.88 11.28 -13.24
N GLU A 29 -11.23 10.59 -14.33
CA GLU A 29 -12.63 10.24 -14.66
C GLU A 29 -13.26 9.28 -13.63
N ALA A 30 -12.44 8.48 -12.93
CA ALA A 30 -12.87 7.61 -11.84
C ALA A 30 -12.92 8.29 -10.46
N GLY A 31 -12.68 9.61 -10.40
CA GLY A 31 -12.79 10.40 -9.18
C GLY A 31 -11.64 10.22 -8.19
N TYR A 32 -10.45 9.87 -8.68
CA TYR A 32 -9.23 9.95 -7.88
C TYR A 32 -8.77 11.41 -7.76
N ASP A 33 -8.10 11.73 -6.65
CA ASP A 33 -7.53 13.05 -6.37
C ASP A 33 -6.02 13.09 -6.69
N PHE A 34 -5.32 11.97 -6.49
CA PHE A 34 -3.89 11.86 -6.76
C PHE A 34 -3.47 10.51 -7.34
N LEU A 35 -2.30 10.49 -7.97
CA LEU A 35 -1.73 9.31 -8.60
C LEU A 35 -0.20 9.34 -8.51
N ALA A 36 0.43 8.21 -8.19
CA ALA A 36 1.84 7.98 -8.46
C ALA A 36 1.96 7.10 -9.72
N ILE A 37 2.66 7.61 -10.74
CA ILE A 37 3.09 6.80 -11.88
C ILE A 37 4.44 6.21 -11.50
N THR A 38 4.52 4.89 -11.44
CA THR A 38 5.67 4.15 -10.91
C THR A 38 6.21 3.18 -11.97
N ASP A 39 6.43 3.68 -13.18
CA ASP A 39 7.01 2.89 -14.27
C ASP A 39 8.33 2.22 -13.83
N HIS A 40 8.56 0.98 -14.30
CA HIS A 40 9.72 0.18 -13.91
C HIS A 40 11.04 0.87 -14.27
N SER A 41 11.76 1.32 -13.24
CA SER A 41 13.07 1.98 -13.30
C SER A 41 13.11 3.17 -14.27
N VAL A 42 11.97 3.84 -14.42
CA VAL A 42 11.79 5.01 -15.30
C VAL A 42 10.99 6.06 -14.54
N PHE A 43 11.61 7.21 -14.34
CA PHE A 43 10.95 8.38 -13.75
C PHE A 43 10.20 9.15 -14.84
N VAL A 44 8.88 9.22 -14.70
CA VAL A 44 8.03 10.07 -15.54
C VAL A 44 7.87 11.42 -14.84
N ASP A 45 8.49 12.47 -15.39
CA ASP A 45 8.42 13.83 -14.82
C ASP A 45 6.96 14.33 -14.77
N PRO A 46 6.38 14.51 -13.57
CA PRO A 46 4.99 14.94 -13.42
C PRO A 46 4.68 16.29 -14.08
N THR A 47 5.70 17.16 -14.23
CA THR A 47 5.53 18.49 -14.87
C THR A 47 5.34 18.42 -16.38
N GLN A 48 5.65 17.26 -16.99
CA GLN A 48 5.54 17.02 -18.43
C GLN A 48 4.31 16.22 -18.82
N VAL A 49 3.48 15.82 -17.84
CA VAL A 49 2.27 15.03 -18.06
C VAL A 49 1.04 15.92 -17.88
N ASP A 50 0.12 15.89 -18.84
CA ASP A 50 -1.23 16.43 -18.61
C ASP A 50 -1.97 15.48 -17.65
N SER A 51 -2.10 15.94 -16.40
CA SER A 51 -2.63 15.16 -15.28
C SER A 51 -4.16 15.11 -15.23
N HIS A 52 -4.85 15.86 -16.10
CA HIS A 52 -6.32 15.97 -16.10
C HIS A 52 -6.89 16.39 -14.74
N GLY A 53 -6.13 17.17 -13.97
CA GLY A 53 -6.54 17.69 -12.66
C GLY A 53 -6.10 16.85 -11.46
N LEU A 54 -5.47 15.69 -11.68
CA LEU A 54 -4.85 14.91 -10.61
C LEU A 54 -3.62 15.63 -10.05
N LEU A 55 -3.41 15.47 -8.74
CA LEU A 55 -2.12 15.66 -8.12
C LEU A 55 -1.21 14.47 -8.46
N LEU A 56 -0.10 14.70 -9.13
CA LEU A 56 0.85 13.64 -9.45
C LEU A 56 1.97 13.58 -8.39
N ILE A 57 2.09 12.44 -7.72
CA ILE A 57 3.18 12.15 -6.81
C ILE A 57 4.37 11.68 -7.65
N PRO A 58 5.53 12.36 -7.61
CA PRO A 58 6.72 11.90 -8.31
C PRO A 58 7.15 10.53 -7.79
N GLY A 59 7.38 9.57 -8.68
CA GLY A 59 7.82 8.25 -8.28
C GLY A 59 8.35 7.39 -9.43
N GLU A 60 8.88 6.24 -9.05
CA GLU A 60 9.26 5.14 -9.93
C GLU A 60 9.22 3.82 -9.15
N GLU A 61 9.14 2.70 -9.84
CA GLU A 61 9.33 1.38 -9.23
C GLU A 61 10.72 0.84 -9.55
N LEU A 62 11.55 0.63 -8.53
CA LEU A 62 12.86 0.03 -8.73
C LEU A 62 12.68 -1.46 -8.97
N THR A 63 13.15 -1.93 -10.12
CA THR A 63 13.02 -3.33 -10.53
C THR A 63 14.37 -4.00 -10.49
N MET A 64 14.58 -4.83 -9.47
CA MET A 64 15.87 -5.45 -9.20
C MET A 64 15.78 -6.97 -9.21
N VAL A 65 16.89 -7.64 -9.49
CA VAL A 65 17.03 -9.09 -9.33
C VAL A 65 18.27 -9.34 -8.46
N PRO A 66 18.22 -10.16 -7.40
CA PRO A 66 19.40 -10.54 -6.62
C PRO A 66 20.47 -11.25 -7.45
N GLU A 67 21.75 -11.22 -7.05
CA GLU A 67 22.81 -11.96 -7.76
C GLU A 67 22.71 -13.48 -7.60
N GLU A 68 22.24 -13.97 -6.46
CA GLU A 68 22.15 -15.41 -6.21
C GLU A 68 20.91 -16.06 -6.84
N ASP A 69 19.87 -15.25 -7.10
CA ASP A 69 18.59 -15.69 -7.66
C ASP A 69 18.06 -14.64 -8.65
N HIS A 70 18.16 -14.95 -9.94
CA HIS A 70 17.71 -14.07 -11.02
C HIS A 70 16.30 -14.42 -11.52
N THR A 71 15.55 -15.27 -10.80
CA THR A 71 14.30 -15.83 -11.32
C THR A 71 13.08 -14.98 -11.01
N ILE A 72 13.05 -14.32 -9.85
CA ILE A 72 11.94 -13.51 -9.40
C ILE A 72 12.46 -12.10 -9.12
N PRO A 73 11.89 -11.05 -9.75
CA PRO A 73 12.28 -9.69 -9.47
C PRO A 73 11.78 -9.23 -8.10
N ILE A 74 12.50 -8.28 -7.52
CA ILE A 74 12.16 -7.55 -6.30
C ILE A 74 11.82 -6.15 -6.73
N HIS A 75 10.68 -5.66 -6.25
CA HIS A 75 10.25 -4.32 -6.54
C HIS A 75 10.09 -3.47 -5.29
N VAL A 76 10.55 -2.22 -5.38
CA VAL A 76 10.43 -1.21 -4.32
C VAL A 76 10.02 0.11 -4.96
N ASN A 77 8.86 0.63 -4.60
CA ASN A 77 8.43 1.95 -5.05
C ASN A 77 9.19 3.05 -4.31
N ALA A 78 9.54 4.09 -5.06
CA ALA A 78 10.14 5.31 -4.57
C ALA A 78 9.18 6.47 -4.79
N PHE A 79 8.85 7.22 -3.73
CA PHE A 79 7.97 8.39 -3.80
C PHE A 79 8.70 9.67 -3.40
N GLY A 80 8.33 10.79 -4.02
CA GLY A 80 8.91 12.11 -3.72
C GLY A 80 10.32 12.33 -4.28
N ILE A 81 10.77 11.47 -5.20
CA ILE A 81 12.07 11.56 -5.87
C ILE A 81 12.08 12.62 -6.98
N LYS A 82 13.28 13.00 -7.44
CA LYS A 82 13.48 14.09 -8.43
C LYS A 82 13.86 13.61 -9.83
N GLY A 83 14.02 12.31 -10.01
CA GLY A 83 14.52 11.67 -11.22
C GLY A 83 14.78 10.20 -10.97
N THR A 84 15.15 9.47 -12.02
CA THR A 84 15.45 8.04 -11.89
C THR A 84 16.62 7.79 -10.98
N ILE A 85 16.46 6.82 -10.08
CA ILE A 85 17.48 6.40 -9.13
C ILE A 85 18.02 5.02 -9.54
N SER A 86 19.25 4.72 -9.13
CA SER A 86 19.89 3.44 -9.43
C SER A 86 20.50 2.89 -8.16
N ALA A 87 19.88 1.83 -7.63
CA ALA A 87 20.35 1.15 -6.45
C ALA A 87 21.43 0.10 -6.80
N PRO A 88 22.41 -0.13 -5.91
CA PRO A 88 23.36 -1.23 -6.09
C PRO A 88 22.62 -2.57 -6.00
N ARG A 89 22.99 -3.51 -6.87
CA ARG A 89 22.46 -4.87 -6.84
C ARG A 89 22.95 -5.58 -5.57
N GLY A 90 22.04 -6.23 -4.84
CA GLY A 90 22.37 -7.08 -3.70
C GLY A 90 22.64 -8.52 -4.11
N VAL A 91 23.41 -9.25 -3.30
CA VAL A 91 23.63 -10.69 -3.49
C VAL A 91 22.35 -11.45 -3.16
N THR A 92 21.74 -11.14 -2.02
CA THR A 92 20.51 -11.77 -1.52
C THR A 92 19.28 -10.90 -1.80
N ARG A 93 18.09 -11.47 -1.57
CA ARG A 93 16.81 -10.74 -1.63
C ARG A 93 16.77 -9.60 -0.63
N LEU A 94 17.07 -9.87 0.64
CA LEU A 94 17.15 -8.87 1.71
C LEU A 94 18.12 -7.74 1.36
N GLU A 95 19.34 -8.08 0.92
CA GLU A 95 20.34 -7.05 0.55
C GLU A 95 19.85 -6.19 -0.61
N THR A 96 19.18 -6.79 -1.59
CA THR A 96 18.61 -6.07 -2.73
C THR A 96 17.50 -5.11 -2.30
N ILE A 97 16.60 -5.55 -1.41
CA ILE A 97 15.54 -4.70 -0.84
C ILE A 97 16.17 -3.54 -0.05
N GLN A 98 17.12 -3.83 0.83
CA GLN A 98 17.77 -2.81 1.66
C GLN A 98 18.52 -1.78 0.81
N ASN A 99 19.27 -2.21 -0.21
CA ASN A 99 19.97 -1.31 -1.12
C ASN A 99 19.01 -0.35 -1.85
N CYS A 100 17.82 -0.82 -2.23
CA CYS A 100 16.78 0.04 -2.80
C CYS A 100 16.30 1.07 -1.77
N ILE A 101 15.94 0.63 -0.57
CA ILE A 101 15.48 1.50 0.52
C ILE A 101 16.51 2.59 0.84
N ASP A 102 17.77 2.21 1.01
CA ASP A 102 18.86 3.14 1.33
C ASP A 102 19.04 4.19 0.23
N THR A 103 19.06 3.75 -1.03
CA THR A 103 19.21 4.66 -2.18
C THR A 103 18.04 5.65 -2.27
N ILE A 104 16.80 5.17 -2.07
CA ILE A 104 15.61 6.02 -2.08
C ILE A 104 15.69 7.10 -1.00
N ARG A 105 16.13 6.72 0.19
CA ARG A 105 16.26 7.65 1.32
C ARG A 105 17.39 8.65 1.15
N GLU A 106 18.51 8.25 0.56
CA GLU A 106 19.61 9.15 0.22
C GLU A 106 19.16 10.26 -0.75
N GLU A 107 18.22 9.95 -1.64
CA GLU A 107 17.58 10.91 -2.56
C GLU A 107 16.44 11.73 -1.90
N GLY A 108 16.15 11.46 -0.62
CA GLY A 108 15.11 12.12 0.17
C GLY A 108 13.69 11.62 -0.10
N GLY A 109 13.55 10.46 -0.74
CA GLY A 109 12.27 9.82 -1.03
C GLY A 109 11.74 8.93 0.09
N ILE A 110 10.52 8.44 -0.12
CA ILE A 110 9.88 7.43 0.72
C ILE A 110 9.88 6.10 -0.04
N ALA A 111 10.39 5.04 0.59
CA ALA A 111 10.39 3.70 0.03
C ALA A 111 9.15 2.91 0.45
N GLN A 112 8.60 2.13 -0.47
CA GLN A 112 7.56 1.13 -0.21
C GLN A 112 7.99 -0.23 -0.75
N ILE A 113 7.86 -1.26 0.08
CA ILE A 113 8.06 -2.65 -0.32
C ILE A 113 6.81 -3.12 -1.08
N ASN A 114 6.98 -3.56 -2.33
CA ASN A 114 5.87 -3.94 -3.19
C ASN A 114 5.60 -5.46 -3.13
N HIS A 115 4.32 -5.82 -3.22
CA HIS A 115 3.78 -7.16 -3.47
C HIS A 115 4.72 -8.37 -3.16
N PRO A 116 5.03 -8.72 -1.89
CA PRO A 116 5.88 -9.86 -1.53
C PRO A 116 5.45 -11.20 -2.16
N ASN A 117 4.13 -11.36 -2.40
CA ASN A 117 3.54 -12.54 -3.01
C ASN A 117 3.47 -12.48 -4.55
N PHE A 118 4.10 -11.52 -5.22
CA PHE A 118 4.36 -11.60 -6.65
C PHE A 118 5.36 -12.72 -6.90
N TYR A 119 4.86 -13.87 -7.35
CA TYR A 119 5.62 -15.13 -7.43
C TYR A 119 6.35 -15.54 -6.13
N TYR A 120 5.87 -15.08 -4.97
CA TYR A 120 6.49 -15.35 -3.66
C TYR A 120 7.96 -14.90 -3.57
N ALA A 121 8.20 -13.65 -3.97
CA ALA A 121 9.51 -13.03 -4.06
C ALA A 121 10.25 -12.98 -2.72
N PHE A 122 9.57 -12.73 -1.59
CA PHE A 122 10.18 -12.68 -0.26
C PHE A 122 9.13 -12.84 0.85
N ASN A 123 9.58 -13.05 2.08
CA ASN A 123 8.74 -13.37 3.24
C ASN A 123 8.82 -12.31 4.36
N HIS A 124 8.06 -12.52 5.44
CA HIS A 124 7.99 -11.59 6.58
C HIS A 124 9.27 -11.50 7.42
N GLU A 125 10.13 -12.52 7.44
CA GLU A 125 11.45 -12.44 8.09
C GLU A 125 12.36 -11.48 7.32
N GLU A 126 12.35 -11.55 5.99
CA GLU A 126 13.09 -10.63 5.13
C GLU A 126 12.54 -9.20 5.26
N ILE A 127 11.21 -9.01 5.27
CA ILE A 127 10.60 -7.68 5.48
C ILE A 127 10.99 -7.12 6.86
N ALA A 128 10.88 -7.93 7.92
CA ALA A 128 11.22 -7.50 9.29
C ALA A 128 12.72 -7.19 9.47
N ALA A 129 13.59 -7.78 8.64
CA ALA A 129 15.03 -7.53 8.67
C ALA A 129 15.44 -6.26 7.91
N THR A 130 14.53 -5.63 7.16
CA THR A 130 14.80 -4.32 6.56
C THR A 130 14.80 -3.23 7.62
N GLU A 131 15.62 -2.22 7.40
CA GLU A 131 15.66 -1.02 8.21
C GLU A 131 15.08 0.15 7.42
N ASP A 132 14.51 1.11 8.14
CA ASP A 132 14.22 2.44 7.58
C ASP A 132 13.15 2.49 6.45
N CYS A 133 12.38 1.42 6.26
CA CYS A 133 11.15 1.37 5.46
C CYS A 133 9.93 1.12 6.34
N PHE A 134 8.82 1.79 6.03
CA PHE A 134 7.59 1.74 6.82
C PHE A 134 6.33 1.60 5.95
N LEU A 135 6.46 1.30 4.65
CA LEU A 135 5.32 1.05 3.76
C LEU A 135 5.45 -0.35 3.14
N LEU A 136 4.36 -1.10 3.18
CA LEU A 136 4.21 -2.42 2.57
C LEU A 136 2.89 -2.48 1.82
N GLU A 137 2.91 -2.98 0.59
CA GLU A 137 1.67 -3.33 -0.10
C GLU A 137 1.04 -4.55 0.57
N VAL A 138 -0.11 -4.34 1.21
CA VAL A 138 -0.90 -5.41 1.86
C VAL A 138 -2.01 -5.92 0.96
N TYR A 139 -2.31 -5.16 -0.09
CA TYR A 139 -3.18 -5.56 -1.19
C TYR A 139 -2.64 -4.96 -2.49
N ASN A 140 -2.52 -5.80 -3.51
CA ASN A 140 -2.14 -5.39 -4.86
C ASN A 140 -3.11 -6.02 -5.89
N GLY A 141 -3.60 -5.19 -6.82
CA GLY A 141 -4.60 -5.56 -7.82
C GLY A 141 -4.09 -6.41 -8.99
N HIS A 142 -2.78 -6.58 -9.13
CA HIS A 142 -2.17 -7.34 -10.21
C HIS A 142 -2.53 -8.84 -10.11
N PRO A 143 -3.00 -9.49 -11.20
CA PRO A 143 -3.55 -10.86 -11.15
C PRO A 143 -2.53 -11.95 -10.83
N LEU A 144 -1.24 -11.63 -10.87
CA LEU A 144 -0.14 -12.53 -10.50
C LEU A 144 0.38 -12.30 -9.06
N VAL A 145 -0.24 -11.38 -8.31
CA VAL A 145 0.03 -11.20 -6.89
C VAL A 145 -0.97 -12.02 -6.08
N PHE A 146 -0.46 -13.04 -5.38
CA PHE A 146 -1.28 -13.93 -4.58
C PHE A 146 -1.49 -13.36 -3.16
N ASN A 147 -2.29 -12.31 -3.02
CA ASN A 147 -2.51 -11.61 -1.75
C ASN A 147 -2.88 -12.55 -0.58
N GLU A 148 -3.76 -13.53 -0.84
CA GLU A 148 -4.23 -14.51 0.16
C GLU A 148 -3.25 -15.68 0.39
N GLY A 149 -2.16 -15.76 -0.38
CA GLY A 149 -1.25 -16.90 -0.37
C GLY A 149 -1.85 -18.16 -1.01
N ASP A 150 -1.29 -19.32 -0.67
CA ASP A 150 -1.77 -20.63 -1.09
C ASP A 150 -1.53 -21.70 0.01
N GLU A 151 -1.59 -22.99 -0.34
CA GLU A 151 -1.36 -24.08 0.63
C GLU A 151 0.04 -24.08 1.27
N ASN A 152 1.04 -23.49 0.61
CA ASN A 152 2.44 -23.49 1.01
C ASN A 152 2.97 -22.08 1.34
N HIS A 153 2.25 -21.03 0.95
CA HIS A 153 2.66 -19.64 1.12
C HIS A 153 1.60 -18.88 1.92
N VAL A 154 2.05 -18.11 2.91
CA VAL A 154 1.16 -17.31 3.76
C VAL A 154 0.62 -16.08 3.02
N SER A 155 -0.51 -15.54 3.49
CA SER A 155 -1.06 -14.29 2.95
C SER A 155 -0.17 -13.10 3.29
N VAL A 156 -0.28 -12.03 2.51
CA VAL A 156 0.47 -10.79 2.76
C VAL A 156 0.01 -10.12 4.06
N GLU A 157 -1.27 -10.20 4.41
CA GLU A 157 -1.74 -9.74 5.72
C GLU A 157 -1.12 -10.51 6.88
N TYR A 158 -0.95 -11.83 6.73
CA TYR A 158 -0.24 -12.62 7.73
C TYR A 158 1.22 -12.17 7.85
N MET A 159 1.89 -11.89 6.73
CA MET A 159 3.25 -11.35 6.74
C MET A 159 3.29 -10.00 7.47
N TRP A 160 2.38 -9.09 7.15
CA TRP A 160 2.27 -7.78 7.77
C TRP A 160 2.06 -7.89 9.28
N ASP A 161 1.13 -8.73 9.73
CA ASP A 161 0.86 -8.93 11.15
C ASP A 161 2.07 -9.50 11.90
N ASN A 162 2.87 -10.38 11.28
CA ASN A 162 4.10 -10.92 11.89
C ASN A 162 5.21 -9.87 12.01
N VAL A 163 5.31 -8.93 11.07
CA VAL A 163 6.23 -7.77 11.18
C VAL A 163 5.79 -6.87 12.33
N LEU A 164 4.50 -6.51 12.38
CA LEU A 164 3.94 -5.66 13.43
C LEU A 164 4.10 -6.25 14.84
N SER A 165 3.95 -7.58 14.96
CA SER A 165 4.09 -8.31 16.22
C SER A 165 5.51 -8.28 16.79
N GLN A 166 6.51 -7.94 15.99
CA GLN A 166 7.89 -7.76 16.43
C GLN A 166 8.14 -6.33 16.98
N GLY A 167 7.11 -5.49 17.05
CA GLY A 167 7.25 -4.09 17.45
C GLY A 167 7.75 -3.17 16.32
N ILE A 168 7.78 -3.68 15.08
CA ILE A 168 8.24 -2.95 13.91
C ILE A 168 7.05 -2.23 13.30
N LEU A 169 7.14 -0.90 13.21
CA LEU A 169 6.11 -0.09 12.56
C LEU A 169 6.17 -0.29 11.05
N MET A 170 5.06 -0.74 10.47
CA MET A 170 4.88 -0.90 9.03
C MET A 170 3.44 -0.52 8.69
N TYR A 171 3.25 0.46 7.81
CA TYR A 171 1.95 0.85 7.29
C TYR A 171 1.59 0.03 6.05
N GLY A 172 0.32 -0.35 5.94
CA GLY A 172 -0.20 -1.16 4.85
C GLY A 172 -0.87 -0.29 3.79
N THR A 173 -0.44 -0.44 2.53
CA THR A 173 -1.04 0.21 1.36
C THR A 173 -1.84 -0.78 0.52
N GLY A 174 -2.87 -0.26 -0.16
CA GLY A 174 -3.64 -0.99 -1.16
C GLY A 174 -3.43 -0.29 -2.50
N VAL A 175 -3.09 -1.05 -3.53
CA VAL A 175 -2.75 -0.48 -4.84
C VAL A 175 -3.32 -1.29 -6.00
N ASP A 176 -3.32 -0.68 -7.18
CA ASP A 176 -3.74 -1.37 -8.40
C ASP A 176 -2.64 -2.19 -9.05
N ASP A 177 -1.44 -1.60 -9.21
CA ASP A 177 -0.36 -2.14 -10.03
C ASP A 177 -0.84 -2.39 -11.48
N THR A 178 -1.48 -1.35 -12.03
CA THR A 178 -2.15 -1.42 -13.34
C THR A 178 -1.16 -1.37 -14.48
N HIS A 179 -1.32 -2.27 -15.45
CA HIS A 179 -0.58 -2.26 -16.71
C HIS A 179 -1.51 -2.14 -17.94
N HIS A 180 -2.79 -2.46 -17.79
CA HIS A 180 -3.71 -2.64 -18.91
C HIS A 180 -4.96 -1.75 -18.78
N PHE A 181 -5.13 -0.80 -19.70
CA PHE A 181 -6.30 0.08 -19.78
C PHE A 181 -7.15 -0.17 -21.02
N LYS A 182 -6.58 -0.80 -22.07
CA LYS A 182 -7.28 -1.00 -23.35
C LYS A 182 -8.31 -2.12 -23.31
N GLU A 183 -8.05 -3.16 -22.53
CA GLU A 183 -8.90 -4.35 -22.42
C GLU A 183 -9.11 -4.75 -20.96
N ILE A 184 -10.35 -5.07 -20.60
CA ILE A 184 -10.71 -5.55 -19.25
C ILE A 184 -10.79 -7.08 -19.28
N SER A 185 -9.99 -7.75 -18.45
CA SER A 185 -9.96 -9.21 -18.37
C SER A 185 -9.44 -9.69 -17.02
N PRO A 186 -9.91 -10.83 -16.48
CA PRO A 186 -9.39 -11.40 -15.23
C PRO A 186 -7.89 -11.71 -15.25
N SER A 187 -7.29 -11.87 -16.44
CA SER A 187 -5.85 -12.11 -16.59
C SER A 187 -5.04 -10.83 -16.79
N HIS A 188 -5.67 -9.66 -16.80
CA HIS A 188 -5.02 -8.39 -17.03
C HIS A 188 -4.92 -7.61 -15.71
N ALA A 189 -3.79 -6.94 -15.52
CA ALA A 189 -3.61 -5.97 -14.45
C ALA A 189 -4.37 -4.69 -14.81
N ASN A 190 -5.67 -4.67 -14.53
CA ASN A 190 -6.58 -3.53 -14.78
C ASN A 190 -6.68 -2.61 -13.55
N ALA A 191 -7.04 -1.34 -13.77
CA ALA A 191 -7.22 -0.34 -12.71
C ALA A 191 -8.43 -0.60 -11.80
N PHE A 192 -8.47 0.16 -10.69
CA PHE A 192 -9.58 0.27 -9.74
C PHE A 192 -9.84 -1.01 -8.94
N LYS A 193 -8.76 -1.68 -8.57
CA LYS A 193 -8.66 -2.85 -7.71
C LYS A 193 -8.20 -2.51 -6.31
N GLY A 194 -7.40 -1.46 -6.09
CA GLY A 194 -6.84 -1.10 -4.79
C GLY A 194 -6.32 0.34 -4.79
N TRP A 195 -6.49 1.03 -3.66
CA TRP A 195 -6.08 2.43 -3.48
C TRP A 195 -5.92 2.75 -2.00
N ILE A 196 -5.48 3.97 -1.72
CA ILE A 196 -5.52 4.55 -0.37
C ILE A 196 -6.45 5.76 -0.33
N TRP A 197 -6.94 6.04 0.87
CA TRP A 197 -7.54 7.31 1.26
C TRP A 197 -6.61 7.98 2.27
N ALA A 198 -5.99 9.09 1.90
CA ALA A 198 -5.10 9.86 2.78
C ALA A 198 -5.87 11.00 3.45
N ASP A 199 -5.64 11.22 4.74
CA ASP A 199 -6.15 12.38 5.47
C ASP A 199 -5.13 13.52 5.41
N VAL A 200 -5.47 14.57 4.66
CA VAL A 200 -4.58 15.71 4.39
C VAL A 200 -5.27 17.03 4.74
N GLU A 201 -4.51 18.07 5.09
CA GLU A 201 -5.10 19.40 5.25
C GLU A 201 -5.42 20.04 3.90
N GLU A 202 -4.57 19.80 2.90
CA GLU A 202 -4.69 20.30 1.53
C GLU A 202 -4.21 19.24 0.52
N LEU A 203 -4.79 19.22 -0.69
CA LEU A 203 -4.34 18.34 -1.77
C LEU A 203 -3.02 18.86 -2.37
N THR A 204 -1.91 18.50 -1.73
CA THR A 204 -0.54 18.80 -2.18
C THR A 204 0.36 17.58 -2.06
N VAL A 205 1.46 17.56 -2.83
CA VAL A 205 2.44 16.45 -2.77
C VAL A 205 3.02 16.32 -1.35
N GLU A 206 3.35 17.43 -0.71
CA GLU A 206 3.93 17.46 0.64
C GLU A 206 2.97 16.87 1.68
N GLU A 207 1.69 17.23 1.61
CA GLU A 207 0.68 16.69 2.53
C GLU A 207 0.43 15.20 2.32
N VAL A 208 0.35 14.73 1.06
CA VAL A 208 0.16 13.30 0.76
C VAL A 208 1.38 12.48 1.23
N LEU A 209 2.59 12.92 0.91
CA LEU A 209 3.82 12.27 1.39
C LEU A 209 3.93 12.31 2.93
N GLY A 210 3.50 13.41 3.54
CA GLY A 210 3.40 13.55 4.99
C GLY A 210 2.41 12.57 5.61
N ALA A 211 1.25 12.35 4.98
CA ALA A 211 0.27 11.36 5.42
C ALA A 211 0.83 9.93 5.33
N LEU A 212 1.55 9.59 4.25
CA LEU A 212 2.25 8.31 4.14
C LEU A 212 3.28 8.12 5.25
N TRP A 213 4.06 9.16 5.55
CA TRP A 213 5.09 9.13 6.61
C TRP A 213 4.50 8.94 8.01
N ARG A 214 3.33 9.53 8.29
CA ARG A 214 2.68 9.47 9.61
C ARG A 214 1.70 8.31 9.77
N GLY A 215 1.32 7.65 8.67
CA GLY A 215 0.27 6.64 8.66
C GLY A 215 -1.15 7.22 8.68
N ASP A 216 -1.32 8.49 8.29
CA ASP A 216 -2.61 9.19 8.25
C ASP A 216 -3.41 8.80 6.99
N PHE A 217 -3.61 7.50 6.78
CA PHE A 217 -4.34 6.97 5.63
C PHE A 217 -4.93 5.58 5.92
N TYR A 218 -5.84 5.11 5.08
CA TYR A 218 -6.23 3.70 5.07
C TYR A 218 -6.22 3.15 3.64
N ALA A 219 -5.92 1.86 3.52
CA ALA A 219 -5.97 1.13 2.25
C ALA A 219 -7.39 0.59 2.01
N SER A 220 -7.80 0.48 0.75
CA SER A 220 -9.11 -0.05 0.37
C SER A 220 -9.09 -0.66 -1.03
N ASN A 221 -9.96 -1.64 -1.26
CA ASN A 221 -10.33 -2.12 -2.59
C ASN A 221 -11.84 -1.97 -2.88
N GLY A 222 -12.55 -1.17 -2.08
CA GLY A 222 -13.98 -0.90 -2.27
C GLY A 222 -14.72 -0.36 -1.05
N VAL A 223 -14.22 -0.62 0.16
CA VAL A 223 -14.83 -0.09 1.39
C VAL A 223 -14.38 1.34 1.65
N GLU A 224 -15.34 2.23 1.92
CA GLU A 224 -15.07 3.62 2.32
C GLU A 224 -15.34 3.79 3.81
N LEU A 225 -14.48 4.58 4.46
CA LEU A 225 -14.60 4.93 5.88
C LEU A 225 -14.88 6.43 5.99
N GLU A 226 -15.83 6.81 6.83
CA GLU A 226 -16.09 8.22 7.14
C GLU A 226 -14.99 8.77 8.07
N ASP A 227 -14.52 7.95 8.99
CA ASP A 227 -13.59 8.37 10.04
C ASP A 227 -12.78 7.18 10.59
N VAL A 228 -11.52 7.46 10.96
CA VAL A 228 -10.61 6.53 11.62
C VAL A 228 -9.90 7.30 12.73
N VAL A 229 -10.18 6.95 13.99
CA VAL A 229 -9.63 7.67 15.15
C VAL A 229 -8.76 6.76 15.98
N GLN A 230 -7.49 7.13 16.10
CA GLN A 230 -6.53 6.50 17.00
C GLN A 230 -6.18 7.48 18.14
N GLY A 231 -6.58 7.14 19.36
CA GLY A 231 -6.44 7.99 20.55
C GLY A 231 -5.28 7.56 21.45
N TRP A 232 -4.70 8.54 22.18
CA TRP A 232 -3.56 8.33 23.09
C TRP A 232 -3.81 7.34 24.24
N SER A 233 -5.08 7.05 24.55
CA SER A 233 -5.47 6.05 25.56
C SER A 233 -5.59 4.63 25.01
N GLY A 234 -5.12 4.37 23.78
CA GLY A 234 -5.29 3.08 23.11
C GLY A 234 -6.65 2.90 22.44
N THR A 235 -7.45 3.97 22.34
CA THR A 235 -8.76 3.92 21.68
C THR A 235 -8.58 3.85 20.17
N TYR A 236 -9.21 2.87 19.54
CA TYR A 236 -9.27 2.71 18.10
C TYR A 236 -10.74 2.69 17.67
N ARG A 237 -11.18 3.72 16.93
CA ARG A 237 -12.54 3.80 16.37
C ARG A 237 -12.50 3.83 14.85
N VAL A 238 -13.44 3.12 14.24
CA VAL A 238 -13.65 3.06 12.79
C VAL A 238 -15.11 3.33 12.50
N VAL A 239 -15.38 4.28 11.60
CA VAL A 239 -16.72 4.64 11.13
C VAL A 239 -16.81 4.35 9.63
N ILE A 240 -17.76 3.51 9.25
CA ILE A 240 -17.93 3.02 7.87
C ILE A 240 -18.90 3.93 7.10
N ALA A 241 -18.48 4.39 5.92
CA ALA A 241 -19.36 5.06 4.97
C ALA A 241 -20.26 4.01 4.30
N LYS A 242 -21.53 3.96 4.69
CA LYS A 242 -22.42 2.87 4.27
C LYS A 242 -22.80 2.96 2.79
N SER A 243 -22.30 2.02 1.99
CA SER A 243 -22.81 1.76 0.64
C SER A 243 -24.16 1.01 0.66
N PRO A 244 -25.13 1.38 -0.20
CA PRO A 244 -26.41 0.68 -0.31
C PRO A 244 -26.27 -0.81 -0.63
N GLY A 245 -27.02 -1.65 0.09
CA GLY A 245 -27.08 -3.09 -0.19
C GLY A 245 -25.93 -3.93 0.39
N LEU A 246 -24.92 -3.30 1.01
CA LEU A 246 -23.82 -4.01 1.66
C LEU A 246 -24.01 -4.09 3.19
N SER A 247 -23.57 -5.22 3.76
CA SER A 247 -23.32 -5.37 5.20
C SER A 247 -21.83 -5.48 5.47
N TYR A 248 -21.40 -5.17 6.68
CA TYR A 248 -19.99 -5.04 7.03
C TYR A 248 -19.65 -5.81 8.29
N VAL A 249 -18.39 -6.20 8.39
CA VAL A 249 -17.77 -6.73 9.60
C VAL A 249 -16.46 -5.98 9.82
N THR A 250 -16.36 -5.29 10.95
CA THR A 250 -15.10 -4.72 11.45
C THR A 250 -14.42 -5.72 12.37
N LYS A 251 -13.16 -6.04 12.09
CA LYS A 251 -12.28 -6.83 12.96
C LYS A 251 -11.17 -5.94 13.49
N PHE A 252 -11.01 -5.90 14.80
CA PHE A 252 -9.82 -5.36 15.45
C PHE A 252 -8.83 -6.50 15.64
N ILE A 253 -7.61 -6.32 15.13
CA ILE A 253 -6.60 -7.36 14.95
C ILE A 253 -5.33 -6.94 15.70
N GLY A 254 -4.77 -7.84 16.50
CA GLY A 254 -3.50 -7.65 17.20
C GLY A 254 -2.48 -8.72 16.82
N ASP A 255 -1.55 -8.98 17.72
CA ASP A 255 -0.37 -9.83 17.51
C ASP A 255 -0.68 -11.14 16.76
N ASN A 256 0.13 -11.40 15.74
CA ASN A 256 0.08 -12.55 14.82
C ASN A 256 -1.26 -12.71 14.09
N GLY A 257 -2.01 -11.62 13.91
CA GLY A 257 -3.30 -11.62 13.23
C GLY A 257 -4.46 -12.07 14.12
N GLU A 258 -4.31 -12.07 15.45
CA GLU A 258 -5.38 -12.43 16.39
C GLU A 258 -6.53 -11.43 16.29
N VAL A 259 -7.75 -11.93 16.02
CA VAL A 259 -8.97 -11.11 16.08
C VAL A 259 -9.36 -10.88 17.54
N LEU A 260 -9.11 -9.66 18.03
CA LEU A 260 -9.36 -9.23 19.41
C LEU A 260 -10.84 -8.91 19.66
N GLN A 261 -11.48 -8.29 18.66
CA GLN A 261 -12.89 -7.93 18.70
C GLN A 261 -13.45 -7.93 17.28
N GLN A 262 -14.72 -8.31 17.15
CA GLN A 262 -15.48 -8.21 15.91
C GLN A 262 -16.79 -7.45 16.15
N SER A 263 -17.22 -6.65 15.18
CA SER A 263 -18.45 -5.86 15.22
C SER A 263 -19.09 -5.79 13.83
N ASP A 264 -20.42 -5.83 13.76
CA ASP A 264 -21.24 -5.58 12.57
C ASP A 264 -21.82 -4.16 12.53
N ALA A 265 -21.49 -3.33 13.54
CA ALA A 265 -21.89 -1.93 13.60
C ALA A 265 -21.07 -1.07 12.62
N LEU A 266 -21.73 -0.04 12.07
CA LEU A 266 -21.08 0.96 11.22
C LEU A 266 -20.12 1.86 11.99
N ASP A 267 -20.30 1.98 13.31
CA ASP A 267 -19.43 2.71 14.21
C ASP A 267 -18.92 1.72 15.26
N SER A 268 -17.66 1.35 15.14
CA SER A 268 -17.03 0.31 15.94
C SER A 268 -15.84 0.89 16.68
N THR A 269 -15.73 0.59 17.97
CA THR A 269 -14.60 1.05 18.81
C THR A 269 -14.01 -0.12 19.57
N PHE A 270 -12.70 -0.14 19.67
CA PHE A 270 -11.90 -1.01 20.53
C PHE A 270 -10.98 -0.16 21.40
N THR A 271 -10.62 -0.67 22.57
CA THR A 271 -9.59 -0.05 23.42
C THR A 271 -8.53 -1.09 23.68
N LEU A 272 -7.33 -0.85 23.15
CA LEU A 272 -6.19 -1.72 23.37
C LEU A 272 -5.78 -1.63 24.85
N PRO A 273 -5.78 -2.76 25.58
CA PRO A 273 -5.42 -2.75 27.00
C PRO A 273 -3.97 -2.31 27.21
N GLY A 274 -3.74 -1.39 28.15
CA GLY A 274 -2.39 -0.97 28.56
C GLY A 274 -1.69 -1.96 29.51
N ASP A 275 -2.05 -3.25 29.47
CA ASP A 275 -1.46 -4.30 30.30
C ASP A 275 -0.24 -4.97 29.65
N GLY A 276 0.14 -4.51 28.45
CA GLY A 276 1.27 -5.03 27.67
C GLY A 276 1.00 -6.40 27.04
N LYS A 277 -0.26 -6.85 26.99
CA LYS A 277 -0.61 -8.15 26.39
C LYS A 277 -0.41 -8.18 24.87
N TYR A 278 -0.65 -7.04 24.21
CA TYR A 278 -0.62 -6.91 22.75
C TYR A 278 0.30 -5.76 22.36
N THR A 279 1.04 -5.96 21.29
CA THR A 279 2.03 -5.01 20.76
C THR A 279 1.37 -3.90 19.95
N TYR A 280 0.34 -4.25 19.18
CA TYR A 280 -0.42 -3.32 18.35
C TYR A 280 -1.90 -3.70 18.26
N VAL A 281 -2.70 -2.78 17.72
CA VAL A 281 -4.01 -3.08 17.14
C VAL A 281 -4.18 -2.37 15.80
N ARG A 282 -4.72 -3.05 14.81
CA ARG A 282 -5.24 -2.47 13.56
C ARG A 282 -6.69 -2.88 13.35
N ALA A 283 -7.36 -2.28 12.37
CA ALA A 283 -8.69 -2.73 11.96
C ALA A 283 -8.71 -3.17 10.49
N LYS A 284 -9.52 -4.21 10.21
CA LYS A 284 -9.94 -4.59 8.87
C LYS A 284 -11.46 -4.54 8.81
N VAL A 285 -12.00 -3.78 7.87
CA VAL A 285 -13.43 -3.79 7.55
C VAL A 285 -13.63 -4.66 6.33
N ILE A 286 -14.62 -5.55 6.36
CA ILE A 286 -14.94 -6.49 5.28
C ILE A 286 -16.41 -6.27 4.91
N ALA A 287 -16.68 -5.96 3.66
CA ALA A 287 -18.03 -5.88 3.11
C ALA A 287 -18.54 -7.24 2.61
N SER A 288 -19.86 -7.37 2.48
CA SER A 288 -20.53 -8.59 2.04
C SER A 288 -20.21 -9.02 0.59
N ASP A 289 -19.63 -8.14 -0.21
CA ASP A 289 -19.16 -8.43 -1.57
C ASP A 289 -17.67 -8.87 -1.62
N GLY A 290 -17.00 -8.93 -0.47
CA GLY A 290 -15.61 -9.33 -0.33
C GLY A 290 -14.62 -8.17 -0.37
N THR A 291 -15.05 -6.94 -0.69
CA THR A 291 -14.19 -5.76 -0.58
C THR A 291 -13.86 -5.45 0.87
N CYS A 292 -12.73 -4.80 1.08
CA CYS A 292 -12.11 -4.56 2.37
C CYS A 292 -11.56 -3.13 2.46
N ALA A 293 -11.40 -2.66 3.69
CA ALA A 293 -10.52 -1.56 4.06
C ALA A 293 -9.57 -2.03 5.16
N TRP A 294 -8.32 -1.60 5.10
CA TRP A 294 -7.27 -1.89 6.07
C TRP A 294 -6.76 -0.58 6.66
N THR A 295 -6.86 -0.43 7.97
CA THR A 295 -6.40 0.76 8.67
C THR A 295 -5.01 0.54 9.26
N GLN A 296 -4.27 1.63 9.51
CA GLN A 296 -2.91 1.52 10.04
C GLN A 296 -2.86 0.98 11.49
N PRO A 297 -1.75 0.34 11.89
CA PRO A 297 -1.55 -0.10 13.27
C PRO A 297 -1.45 1.10 14.23
N LEU A 298 -2.08 0.94 15.39
CA LEU A 298 -1.83 1.74 16.58
C LEU A 298 -0.97 0.92 17.54
N PHE A 299 0.24 1.41 17.82
CA PHE A 299 1.12 0.88 18.85
C PHE A 299 0.89 1.63 20.17
N ILE A 300 0.84 0.90 21.29
CA ILE A 300 0.91 1.53 22.62
C ILE A 300 2.35 1.44 23.11
N LYS A 301 2.90 2.59 23.49
CA LYS A 301 4.18 2.71 24.17
C LYS A 301 4.05 2.44 25.66
#